data_AF-A0A9P8JR34-F1
#
_entry.id   AF-A0A9P8JR34-F1
#
_cell.length_a   1.000
_cell.length_b   1.000
_cell.length_c   1.000
_cell.angle_alpha   90.00
_cell.angle_beta   90.00
_cell.angle_gamma   90.00
#
_symmetry.space_group_name_H-M   'P 1'
#
loop_
_entity.id
_entity.type
_entity.pdbx_description
1 polymer ?
#
loop_
_entity_poly.entity_id
_entity_poly.type
_entity_poly.pdbx_seq_one_letter_code
_entity_poly.pdbx_strand_id
1 'polypeptide(L)'
;MDREGRYMVSTGQDSKMSVWDIRMFKEVNNYFLRSPGSSVHISDTNLTAVGWGTQTTVWRDLFNKNLNDQVKVQSPYMAWGGEGNRIERVRWCPYEDILGISHNKGFSSVIVPGAGEANPDSLEISLYENTKQRQEREVKSLLNKLQPEMISLDPEFIGQLDRASHAQREQERDLDRKPEDPLAKIKNRGRGKNSSLRKYLRKQGSKNIIDERKVRIQELRKEQAKRNNKARQGEVELGPALARFARKA
;
A
#
# COMPACT_ATOMS: atom_id res chain seq x y z
N MET A 1 0.68 -14.42 6.82
CA MET A 1 1.72 -13.43 6.50
C MET A 1 3.05 -13.98 6.95
N ASP A 2 4.13 -13.59 6.29
CA ASP A 2 5.49 -13.80 6.78
C ASP A 2 5.70 -12.98 8.07
N ARG A 3 6.57 -13.45 8.98
CA ARG A 3 6.90 -12.79 10.25
C ARG A 3 7.52 -11.41 10.02
N GLU A 4 8.29 -11.25 8.94
CA GLU A 4 8.87 -9.97 8.54
C GLU A 4 7.88 -9.01 7.84
N GLY A 5 6.66 -9.47 7.54
CA GLY A 5 5.66 -8.64 6.84
C GLY A 5 5.98 -8.33 5.37
N ARG A 6 6.89 -9.06 4.72
CA ARG A 6 7.23 -8.86 3.30
C ARG A 6 6.23 -9.53 2.36
N TYR A 7 5.92 -10.80 2.63
CA TYR A 7 5.09 -11.62 1.76
C TYR A 7 3.83 -12.11 2.47
N MET A 8 2.77 -12.25 1.68
CA MET A 8 1.49 -12.79 2.08
C MET A 8 1.14 -13.98 1.19
N VAL A 9 0.57 -15.02 1.77
CA VAL A 9 -0.04 -16.11 1.03
C VAL A 9 -1.53 -16.12 1.35
N SER A 10 -2.35 -16.07 0.31
CA SER A 10 -3.79 -16.19 0.41
C SER A 10 -4.29 -17.43 -0.32
N THR A 11 -5.38 -18.00 0.16
CA THR A 11 -6.08 -19.12 -0.45
C THR A 11 -7.53 -18.74 -0.65
N GLY A 12 -8.06 -18.96 -1.85
CA GLY A 12 -9.43 -18.60 -2.22
C GLY A 12 -10.37 -19.80 -2.33
N GLN A 13 -11.67 -19.51 -2.34
CA GLN A 13 -12.73 -20.50 -2.63
C GLN A 13 -12.65 -21.01 -4.08
N ASP A 14 -11.98 -20.27 -4.96
CA ASP A 14 -11.67 -20.64 -6.35
C ASP A 14 -10.56 -21.70 -6.46
N SER A 15 -10.15 -22.31 -5.34
CA SER A 15 -9.08 -23.29 -5.25
C SER A 15 -7.75 -22.76 -5.81
N LYS A 16 -7.49 -21.46 -5.65
CA LYS A 16 -6.19 -20.86 -5.95
C LYS A 16 -5.48 -20.43 -4.68
N MET A 17 -4.17 -20.55 -4.71
CA MET A 17 -3.26 -20.00 -3.72
C MET A 17 -2.38 -18.96 -4.40
N SER A 18 -2.50 -17.70 -3.98
CA SER A 18 -1.70 -16.60 -4.51
C SER A 18 -0.71 -16.10 -3.47
N VAL A 19 0.52 -15.85 -3.92
CA VAL A 19 1.58 -15.21 -3.15
C VAL A 19 1.63 -13.74 -3.54
N TRP A 20 1.66 -12.87 -2.55
CA TRP A 20 1.63 -11.42 -2.70
C TRP A 20 2.85 -10.78 -2.05
N ASP A 21 3.45 -9.80 -2.71
CA ASP A 21 4.38 -8.86 -2.08
C ASP A 21 3.56 -7.73 -1.46
N ILE A 22 3.63 -7.60 -0.13
CA ILE A 22 2.85 -6.63 0.64
C ILE A 22 3.40 -5.21 0.45
N ARG A 23 4.70 -5.06 0.19
CA ARG A 23 5.33 -3.73 0.04
C ARG A 23 5.00 -3.10 -1.31
N MET A 24 4.97 -3.92 -2.36
CA MET A 24 4.64 -3.46 -3.72
C MET A 24 3.17 -3.67 -4.10
N PHE A 25 2.40 -4.40 -3.30
CA PHE A 25 1.02 -4.81 -3.59
C PHE A 25 0.85 -5.54 -4.93
N LYS A 26 1.79 -6.43 -5.26
CA LYS A 26 1.80 -7.20 -6.51
C LYS A 26 1.66 -8.69 -6.26
N GLU A 27 0.93 -9.37 -7.13
CA GLU A 27 0.90 -10.83 -7.17
C GLU A 27 2.23 -11.35 -7.71
N VAL A 28 2.86 -12.23 -6.95
CA VAL A 28 4.14 -12.85 -7.27
C VAL A 28 3.92 -14.15 -8.03
N ASN A 29 3.14 -15.06 -7.44
CA ASN A 29 2.92 -16.40 -7.95
C ASN A 29 1.48 -16.84 -7.67
N ASN A 30 0.92 -17.61 -8.61
CA ASN A 30 -0.39 -18.23 -8.46
C ASN A 30 -0.29 -19.75 -8.62
N TYR A 31 -0.85 -20.47 -7.66
CA TYR A 31 -0.86 -21.92 -7.57
C TYR A 31 -2.28 -22.45 -7.57
N PHE A 32 -2.49 -23.57 -8.23
CA PHE A 32 -3.78 -24.26 -8.23
C PHE A 32 -3.80 -25.31 -7.11
N LEU A 33 -4.83 -25.27 -6.29
CA LEU A 33 -5.15 -26.27 -5.28
C LEU A 33 -6.23 -27.21 -5.83
N ARG A 34 -6.24 -28.46 -5.37
CA ARG A 34 -7.26 -29.45 -5.80
C ARG A 34 -8.62 -29.23 -5.13
N SER A 35 -8.60 -28.58 -3.97
CA SER A 35 -9.77 -28.21 -3.17
C SER A 35 -9.52 -26.80 -2.61
N PRO A 36 -10.57 -26.04 -2.27
CA PRO A 36 -10.41 -24.79 -1.55
C PRO A 36 -9.57 -24.98 -0.28
N GLY A 37 -8.62 -24.08 -0.06
CA GLY A 37 -7.78 -24.08 1.14
C GLY A 37 -8.62 -23.66 2.36
N SER A 38 -8.65 -24.50 3.39
CA SER A 38 -9.33 -24.18 4.66
C SER A 38 -8.48 -23.30 5.56
N SER A 39 -7.17 -23.50 5.56
CA SER A 39 -6.23 -22.72 6.36
C SER A 39 -4.85 -22.67 5.72
N VAL A 40 -4.16 -21.56 5.95
CA VAL A 40 -2.79 -21.33 5.52
C VAL A 40 -1.97 -20.72 6.65
N HIS A 41 -0.75 -21.20 6.86
CA HIS A 41 0.16 -20.69 7.89
C HIS A 41 1.61 -20.70 7.39
N ILE A 42 2.35 -19.64 7.67
CA ILE A 42 3.75 -19.47 7.28
C ILE A 42 4.60 -19.64 8.53
N SER A 43 5.69 -20.40 8.44
CA SER A 43 6.63 -20.67 9.52
C SER A 43 7.67 -19.56 9.62
N ASP A 44 8.46 -19.54 10.70
CA ASP A 44 9.50 -18.53 10.90
C ASP A 44 10.60 -18.58 9.81
N THR A 45 10.83 -19.77 9.24
CA THR A 45 11.79 -20.03 8.15
C THR A 45 11.20 -19.93 6.74
N ASN A 46 9.98 -19.38 6.60
CA ASN A 46 9.25 -19.25 5.34
C ASN A 46 8.69 -20.56 4.73
N LEU A 47 8.53 -21.64 5.52
CA LEU A 47 7.73 -22.78 5.07
C LEU A 47 6.25 -22.43 5.15
N THR A 48 5.50 -22.76 4.11
CA THR A 48 4.07 -22.44 4.06
C THR A 48 3.26 -23.72 4.07
N ALA A 49 2.47 -23.92 5.11
CA ALA A 49 1.55 -25.04 5.20
C ALA A 49 0.17 -24.59 4.74
N VAL A 50 -0.43 -25.39 3.86
CA VAL A 50 -1.77 -25.20 3.34
C VAL A 50 -2.58 -26.44 3.62
N GLY A 51 -3.65 -26.30 4.40
CA GLY A 51 -4.66 -27.35 4.58
C GLY A 51 -5.76 -27.19 3.53
N TRP A 52 -6.03 -28.25 2.78
CA TRP A 52 -7.13 -28.28 1.81
C TRP A 52 -7.85 -29.64 1.88
N GLY A 53 -9.17 -29.61 2.01
CA GLY A 53 -9.98 -30.83 2.15
C GLY A 53 -9.51 -31.70 3.32
N THR A 54 -8.91 -32.85 3.01
CA THR A 54 -8.40 -33.86 3.97
C THR A 54 -6.88 -34.03 3.91
N GLN A 55 -6.17 -33.16 3.19
CA GLN A 55 -4.70 -33.18 3.05
C GLN A 55 -4.09 -31.83 3.42
N THR A 56 -2.89 -31.86 3.99
CA THR A 56 -2.04 -30.69 4.15
C THR A 56 -0.84 -30.82 3.21
N THR A 57 -0.47 -29.71 2.58
CA THR A 57 0.75 -29.62 1.77
C THR A 57 1.61 -28.52 2.33
N VAL A 58 2.88 -28.83 2.56
CA VAL A 58 3.91 -27.87 2.97
C VAL A 58 4.72 -27.50 1.73
N TRP A 59 4.86 -26.22 1.48
CA TRP A 59 5.66 -25.67 0.40
C TRP A 59 6.87 -24.95 0.98
N ARG A 60 8.01 -25.18 0.36
CA ARG A 60 9.27 -24.53 0.68
C ARG A 60 9.61 -23.53 -0.41
N ASP A 61 10.21 -22.41 -0.02
CA ASP A 61 10.73 -21.38 -0.94
C ASP A 61 9.69 -20.82 -1.92
N LEU A 62 8.43 -20.65 -1.48
CA LEU A 62 7.40 -19.97 -2.29
C LEU A 62 7.76 -18.52 -2.62
N PHE A 63 8.56 -17.92 -1.75
CA PHE A 63 9.14 -16.60 -1.89
C PHE A 63 10.53 -16.63 -1.24
N ASN A 64 11.51 -16.00 -1.88
CA ASN A 64 12.86 -15.84 -1.39
C ASN A 64 13.17 -14.35 -1.22
N LYS A 65 13.69 -13.98 -0.04
CA LYS A 65 13.98 -12.58 0.31
C LYS A 65 15.14 -12.01 -0.52
N ASN A 66 16.06 -12.85 -0.96
CA ASN A 66 17.30 -12.44 -1.62
C ASN A 66 17.19 -12.35 -3.15
N LEU A 67 16.12 -12.89 -3.72
CA LEU A 67 15.89 -12.89 -5.16
C LEU A 67 14.92 -11.77 -5.53
N ASN A 68 15.26 -10.97 -6.54
CA ASN A 68 14.36 -9.96 -7.09
C ASN A 68 13.22 -10.61 -7.88
N ASP A 69 13.56 -11.62 -8.69
CA ASP A 69 12.59 -12.40 -9.46
C ASP A 69 12.33 -13.73 -8.76
N GLN A 70 11.06 -13.98 -8.47
CA GLN A 70 10.63 -15.19 -7.78
C GLN A 70 10.35 -16.30 -8.80
N VAL A 71 10.89 -17.49 -8.54
CA VAL A 71 10.66 -18.66 -9.38
C VAL A 71 9.46 -19.43 -8.84
N LYS A 72 8.60 -19.89 -9.74
CA LYS A 72 7.44 -20.71 -9.38
C LYS A 72 7.90 -22.12 -8.99
N VAL A 73 7.59 -22.53 -7.76
CA VAL A 73 7.91 -23.86 -7.23
C VAL A 73 6.99 -24.91 -7.85
N GLN A 74 7.53 -26.01 -8.36
CA GLN A 74 6.72 -27.01 -9.08
C GLN A 74 6.11 -28.07 -8.15
N SER A 75 6.83 -28.47 -7.10
CA SER A 75 6.42 -29.54 -6.20
C SER A 75 6.39 -29.06 -4.74
N PRO A 76 5.42 -29.51 -3.94
CA PRO A 76 5.43 -29.27 -2.50
C PRO A 76 6.64 -29.95 -1.87
N TYR A 77 7.09 -29.42 -0.74
CA TYR A 77 8.18 -29.98 0.06
C TYR A 77 7.75 -31.29 0.73
N MET A 78 6.60 -31.27 1.38
CA MET A 78 6.02 -32.42 2.07
C MET A 78 4.49 -32.39 1.95
N ALA A 79 3.86 -33.55 2.05
CA ALA A 79 2.42 -33.68 2.11
C ALA A 79 2.04 -34.65 3.24
N TRP A 80 0.93 -34.37 3.91
CA TRP A 80 0.42 -35.19 5.00
C TRP A 80 -1.11 -35.32 4.89
N GLY A 81 -1.65 -36.44 5.38
CA GLY A 81 -3.09 -36.72 5.42
C GLY A 81 -3.55 -37.68 4.31
N GLY A 82 -4.84 -37.62 3.97
CA GLY A 82 -5.51 -38.58 3.07
C GLY A 82 -6.33 -39.66 3.79
N GLU A 83 -6.40 -39.62 5.11
CA GLU A 83 -7.12 -40.59 5.95
C GLU A 83 -8.62 -40.28 6.13
N GLY A 84 -9.19 -39.44 5.25
CA GLY A 84 -10.59 -39.00 5.31
C GLY A 84 -10.90 -37.98 6.41
N ASN A 85 -9.90 -37.54 7.17
CA ASN A 85 -10.07 -36.52 8.20
C ASN A 85 -10.01 -35.13 7.57
N ARG A 86 -11.11 -34.38 7.59
CA ARG A 86 -11.13 -32.99 7.11
C ARG A 86 -10.28 -32.11 8.02
N ILE A 87 -9.46 -31.25 7.43
CA ILE A 87 -8.58 -30.32 8.14
C ILE A 87 -9.28 -28.98 8.31
N GLU A 88 -9.29 -28.50 9.54
CA GLU A 88 -9.88 -27.20 9.88
C GLU A 88 -8.83 -26.11 9.96
N ARG A 89 -7.73 -26.35 10.69
CA ARG A 89 -6.70 -25.34 10.93
C ARG A 89 -5.33 -25.96 10.98
N VAL A 90 -4.38 -25.25 10.40
CA VAL A 90 -2.95 -25.56 10.47
C VAL A 90 -2.22 -24.41 11.16
N ARG A 91 -1.34 -24.74 12.11
CA ARG A 91 -0.50 -23.76 12.83
C ARG A 91 0.90 -24.34 13.06
N TRP A 92 1.91 -23.50 12.89
CA TRP A 92 3.29 -23.84 13.22
C TRP A 92 3.51 -23.67 14.72
N CYS A 93 4.27 -24.58 15.33
CA CYS A 93 4.84 -24.35 16.64
C CYS A 93 5.96 -23.32 16.51
N PRO A 94 5.96 -22.21 17.26
CA PRO A 94 7.07 -21.25 17.23
C PRO A 94 8.39 -21.92 17.67
N TYR A 95 9.49 -21.60 16.98
CA TYR A 95 10.86 -22.08 17.31
C TYR A 95 11.09 -23.61 17.31
N GLU A 96 10.08 -24.41 16.96
CA GLU A 96 10.18 -25.88 16.87
C GLU A 96 9.79 -26.35 15.46
N ASP A 97 10.36 -27.47 15.04
CA ASP A 97 10.07 -28.11 13.75
C ASP A 97 8.76 -28.92 13.76
N ILE A 98 7.69 -28.33 14.30
CA ILE A 98 6.40 -29.02 14.50
C ILE A 98 5.26 -28.23 13.84
N LEU A 99 4.47 -28.96 13.04
CA LEU A 99 3.22 -28.51 12.46
C LEU A 99 2.04 -29.08 13.25
N GLY A 100 1.29 -28.21 13.91
CA GLY A 100 0.01 -28.56 14.51
C GLY A 100 -1.11 -28.53 13.47
N ILE A 101 -1.80 -29.66 13.32
CA ILE A 101 -2.92 -29.81 12.38
C ILE A 101 -4.16 -30.21 13.16
N SER A 102 -5.18 -29.35 13.14
CA SER A 102 -6.50 -29.67 13.68
C SER A 102 -7.38 -30.28 12.59
N HIS A 103 -7.98 -31.40 12.92
CA HIS A 103 -8.84 -32.16 12.03
C HIS A 103 -10.09 -32.63 12.80
N ASN A 104 -11.12 -33.10 12.11
CA ASN A 104 -12.41 -33.44 12.74
C ASN A 104 -12.32 -34.44 13.93
N LYS A 105 -11.31 -35.33 13.93
CA LYS A 105 -11.10 -36.33 14.99
C LYS A 105 -10.25 -35.81 16.16
N GLY A 106 -9.66 -34.63 16.06
CA GLY A 106 -8.81 -34.05 17.10
C GLY A 106 -7.62 -33.28 16.56
N PHE A 107 -6.45 -33.56 17.13
CA PHE A 107 -5.22 -32.82 16.86
C PHE A 107 -4.08 -33.78 16.52
N SER A 108 -3.28 -33.42 15.54
CA SER A 108 -2.09 -34.16 15.13
C SER A 108 -0.91 -33.20 15.02
N SER A 109 0.15 -33.47 15.77
CA SER A 109 1.44 -32.79 15.66
C SER A 109 2.35 -33.57 14.71
N VAL A 110 2.73 -32.96 13.59
CA VAL A 110 3.60 -33.55 12.57
C VAL A 110 4.94 -32.86 12.60
N ILE A 111 6.03 -33.62 12.57
CA ILE A 111 7.37 -33.05 12.50
C ILE A 111 7.66 -32.65 11.05
N VAL A 112 8.06 -31.40 10.85
CA VAL A 112 8.48 -30.87 9.55
C VAL A 112 9.85 -30.24 9.72
N PRO A 113 10.93 -30.90 9.25
CA PRO A 113 12.28 -30.38 9.41
C PRO A 113 12.47 -29.03 8.72
N GLY A 114 13.10 -28.10 9.44
CA GLY A 114 13.44 -26.75 8.94
C GLY A 114 12.27 -25.76 8.97
N ALA A 115 11.29 -25.95 9.83
CA ALA A 115 10.14 -25.05 9.99
C ALA A 115 10.35 -23.97 11.08
N GLY A 116 11.05 -24.32 12.16
CA GLY A 116 11.30 -23.45 13.30
C GLY A 116 12.58 -22.63 13.14
N GLU A 117 12.59 -21.44 13.73
CA GLU A 117 13.83 -20.68 13.91
C GLU A 117 14.67 -21.31 15.03
N ALA A 118 15.86 -21.80 14.68
CA ALA A 118 16.74 -22.51 15.61
C ALA A 118 17.32 -21.62 16.73
N ASN A 119 17.46 -20.31 16.48
CA ASN A 119 18.12 -19.36 17.37
C ASN A 119 17.11 -18.29 17.86
N PRO A 120 16.29 -18.57 18.87
CA PRO A 120 15.39 -17.58 19.45
C PRO A 120 16.15 -16.50 20.22
N ASP A 121 15.68 -15.24 20.14
CA ASP A 121 16.10 -14.19 21.05
C ASP A 121 15.36 -14.32 22.40
N SER A 122 16.11 -14.71 23.42
CA SER A 122 15.61 -14.89 24.79
C SER A 122 15.02 -13.63 25.42
N LEU A 123 15.39 -12.43 24.96
CA LEU A 123 14.86 -11.17 25.50
C LEU A 123 13.45 -10.87 24.99
N GLU A 124 13.12 -11.28 23.78
CA GLU A 124 11.79 -11.11 23.21
C GLU A 124 10.85 -12.22 23.72
N ILE A 125 11.25 -13.48 23.51
CA ILE A 125 10.45 -14.66 23.86
C ILE A 125 11.40 -15.77 24.32
N SER A 126 11.36 -16.09 25.61
CA SER A 126 12.07 -17.26 26.16
C SER A 126 11.21 -18.52 26.02
N LEU A 127 11.79 -19.59 25.46
CA LEU A 127 11.18 -20.93 25.40
C LEU A 127 11.05 -21.57 26.78
N TYR A 128 12.00 -21.30 27.67
CA TYR A 128 12.09 -21.86 29.01
C TYR A 128 11.94 -20.74 30.04
N GLU A 129 10.78 -20.08 30.04
CA GLU A 129 10.54 -18.97 30.96
C GLU A 129 10.29 -19.44 32.40
N ASN A 130 11.06 -18.87 33.33
CA ASN A 130 10.78 -19.00 34.76
C ASN A 130 9.59 -18.12 35.17
N THR A 131 8.95 -18.44 36.30
CA THR A 131 7.82 -17.67 36.83
C THR A 131 8.14 -16.18 37.03
N LYS A 132 9.35 -15.87 37.52
CA LYS A 132 9.83 -14.48 37.68
C LYS A 132 10.02 -13.78 36.34
N GLN A 133 10.64 -14.46 35.37
CA GLN A 133 10.86 -13.91 34.02
C GLN A 133 9.52 -13.61 33.35
N ARG A 134 8.52 -14.49 33.50
CA ARG A 134 7.16 -14.27 32.98
C ARG A 134 6.52 -13.02 33.60
N GLN A 135 6.60 -12.86 34.92
CA GLN A 135 6.07 -11.68 35.62
C GLN A 135 6.75 -10.39 35.15
N GLU A 136 8.08 -10.37 35.06
CA GLU A 136 8.82 -9.20 34.58
C GLU A 136 8.53 -8.88 33.10
N ARG A 137 8.42 -9.91 32.25
CA ARG A 137 8.08 -9.78 30.83
C ARG A 137 6.68 -9.20 30.64
N GLU A 138 5.72 -9.67 31.43
CA GLU A 138 4.34 -9.14 31.40
C GLU A 138 4.33 -7.66 31.78
N VAL A 139 5.01 -7.28 32.86
CA VAL A 139 5.13 -5.87 33.28
C VAL A 139 5.81 -5.03 32.19
N LYS A 140 6.92 -5.51 31.61
CA LYS A 140 7.62 -4.83 30.49
C LYS A 140 6.72 -4.69 29.25
N SER A 141 5.97 -5.73 28.90
CA SER A 141 5.04 -5.71 27.76
C SER A 141 3.89 -4.74 27.96
N LEU A 142 3.41 -4.57 29.20
CA LEU A 142 2.36 -3.60 29.52
C LEU A 142 2.88 -2.17 29.51
N LEU A 143 4.08 -1.92 30.05
CA LEU A 143 4.71 -0.60 30.04
C LEU A 143 5.05 -0.15 28.61
N ASN A 144 5.53 -1.06 27.77
CA ASN A 144 5.92 -0.78 26.38
C ASN A 144 4.79 -1.05 25.37
N LYS A 145 3.54 -1.16 25.82
CA LYS A 145 2.41 -1.43 24.94
C LYS A 145 2.23 -0.29 23.93
N LEU A 146 2.28 -0.63 22.64
CA LEU A 146 2.07 0.32 21.56
C LEU A 146 0.65 0.90 21.58
N GLN A 147 0.55 2.20 21.35
CA GLN A 147 -0.73 2.89 21.21
C GLN A 147 -1.37 2.56 19.85
N PRO A 148 -2.71 2.55 19.73
CA PRO A 148 -3.38 2.23 18.46
C PRO A 148 -3.04 3.22 17.34
N GLU A 149 -2.73 4.47 17.67
CA GLU A 149 -2.30 5.50 16.71
C GLU A 149 -0.92 5.22 16.09
N MET A 150 -0.12 4.35 16.72
CA MET A 150 1.19 3.94 16.23
C MET A 150 1.12 2.84 15.16
N ILE A 151 -0.07 2.35 14.82
CA ILE A 151 -0.26 1.30 13.82
C ILE A 151 -0.41 1.94 12.44
N SER A 152 0.62 1.81 11.61
CA SER A 152 0.59 2.25 10.21
C SER A 152 1.15 1.17 9.27
N LEU A 153 1.08 1.39 7.96
CA LEU A 153 1.61 0.43 6.97
C LEU A 153 3.14 0.30 7.04
N ASP A 154 3.82 1.42 7.28
CA ASP A 154 5.28 1.49 7.39
C ASP A 154 5.65 1.67 8.88
N PRO A 155 6.25 0.68 9.56
CA PRO A 155 6.53 0.77 10.99
C PRO A 155 7.56 1.87 11.35
N GLU A 156 8.40 2.26 10.40
CA GLU A 156 9.46 3.27 10.58
C GLU A 156 8.97 4.72 10.47
N PHE A 157 7.66 4.97 10.41
CA PHE A 157 7.12 6.32 10.26
C PHE A 157 7.33 7.22 11.50
N ILE A 158 7.44 6.61 12.69
CA ILE A 158 7.66 7.34 13.94
C ILE A 158 9.06 7.92 13.94
N GLY A 159 9.17 9.24 13.98
CA GLY A 159 10.44 9.97 13.90
C GLY A 159 10.77 10.51 12.50
N GLN A 160 9.96 10.18 11.47
CA GLN A 160 10.08 10.84 10.18
C GLN A 160 9.59 12.28 10.26
N LEU A 161 10.29 13.16 9.54
CA LEU A 161 9.80 14.52 9.34
C LEU A 161 8.55 14.47 8.48
N ASP A 162 7.49 15.14 8.94
CA ASP A 162 6.28 15.31 8.13
C ASP A 162 6.64 15.82 6.73
N ARG A 163 6.07 15.16 5.72
CA ARG A 163 6.20 15.48 4.30
C ARG A 163 5.44 16.74 3.90
N ALA A 164 4.66 17.34 4.82
CA ALA A 164 4.29 18.74 4.70
C ALA A 164 5.52 19.53 4.24
N SER A 165 5.40 20.11 3.05
CA SER A 165 6.55 20.48 2.23
C SER A 165 7.53 21.27 3.07
N HIS A 166 8.84 20.97 3.00
CA HIS A 166 9.88 21.85 3.54
C HIS A 166 9.59 23.31 3.16
N ALA A 167 9.11 23.50 1.93
CA ALA A 167 8.59 24.78 1.45
C ALA A 167 7.53 25.42 2.37
N GLN A 168 6.52 24.71 2.89
CA GLN A 168 5.52 25.24 3.84
C GLN A 168 6.17 25.74 5.12
N ARG A 169 7.07 24.94 5.72
CA ARG A 169 7.85 25.36 6.90
C ARG A 169 8.76 26.56 6.62
N GLU A 170 9.33 26.64 5.41
CA GLU A 170 10.08 27.82 4.96
C GLU A 170 9.16 29.03 4.76
N GLN A 171 7.92 28.89 4.25
CA GLN A 171 6.99 30.02 4.13
C GLN A 171 6.53 30.51 5.51
N GLU A 172 6.38 29.61 6.48
CA GLU A 172 6.03 29.99 7.86
C GLU A 172 7.22 30.62 8.60
N ARG A 173 8.46 30.20 8.30
CA ARG A 173 9.68 30.83 8.83
C ARG A 173 9.91 32.23 8.26
N ASP A 174 9.54 32.47 7.01
CA ASP A 174 9.74 33.74 6.32
C ASP A 174 8.54 34.68 6.56
N LEU A 175 8.54 35.36 7.73
CA LEU A 175 7.47 36.27 8.16
C LEU A 175 7.31 37.50 7.25
N ASP A 176 8.35 37.87 6.50
CA ASP A 176 8.36 39.03 5.60
C ASP A 176 7.90 38.66 4.17
N ARG A 177 7.52 37.41 3.95
CA ARG A 177 7.13 36.95 2.62
C ARG A 177 5.84 37.62 2.17
N LYS A 178 5.93 38.34 1.05
CA LYS A 178 4.75 38.91 0.38
C LYS A 178 3.80 37.78 -0.06
N PRO A 179 2.49 37.90 0.18
CA PRO A 179 1.53 36.89 -0.25
C PRO A 179 1.60 36.74 -1.77
N GLU A 180 1.88 35.53 -2.25
CA GLU A 180 1.91 35.27 -3.68
C GLU A 180 0.52 35.49 -4.28
N ASP A 181 0.46 36.26 -5.38
CA ASP A 181 -0.79 36.47 -6.07
C ASP A 181 -1.35 35.14 -6.59
N PRO A 182 -2.55 34.73 -6.16
CA PRO A 182 -3.15 33.46 -6.59
C PRO A 182 -3.43 33.43 -8.09
N LEU A 183 -3.49 34.60 -8.74
CA LEU A 183 -3.60 34.77 -10.19
C LEU A 183 -2.31 34.41 -10.93
N ALA A 184 -1.13 34.64 -10.34
CA ALA A 184 0.16 34.43 -11.01
C ALA A 184 0.42 32.93 -11.29
N LYS A 185 -0.14 32.04 -10.47
CA LYS A 185 -0.05 30.57 -10.65
C LYS A 185 -0.94 30.04 -11.78
N ILE A 186 -1.91 30.83 -12.26
CA ILE A 186 -2.85 30.40 -13.29
C ILE A 186 -2.21 30.58 -14.68
N LYS A 187 -1.33 29.64 -15.08
CA LYS A 187 -0.78 29.62 -16.45
C LYS A 187 -1.85 29.23 -17.47
N ASN A 188 -1.98 30.03 -18.54
CA ASN A 188 -2.93 29.78 -19.64
C ASN A 188 -2.39 28.70 -20.59
N ARG A 189 -2.57 27.42 -20.24
CA ARG A 189 -2.15 26.29 -21.09
C ARG A 189 -3.24 25.77 -22.03
N GLY A 190 -4.51 26.13 -21.83
CA GLY A 190 -5.63 25.63 -22.62
C GLY A 190 -6.36 26.72 -23.41
N ARG A 191 -6.75 26.44 -24.66
CA ARG A 191 -7.63 27.29 -25.47
C ARG A 191 -9.11 26.94 -25.25
N GLY A 192 -10.00 27.92 -25.47
CA GLY A 192 -11.44 27.69 -25.52
C GLY A 192 -12.10 27.32 -24.19
N LYS A 193 -12.93 26.26 -24.17
CA LYS A 193 -13.73 25.84 -23.00
C LYS A 193 -12.88 25.32 -21.83
N ASN A 194 -11.64 24.87 -22.09
CA ASN A 194 -10.70 24.36 -21.09
C ASN A 194 -9.68 25.40 -20.61
N SER A 195 -9.93 26.70 -20.83
CA SER A 195 -9.04 27.74 -20.29
C SER A 195 -9.01 27.70 -18.76
N SER A 196 -7.83 27.94 -18.19
CA SER A 196 -7.55 27.87 -16.76
C SER A 196 -8.44 28.82 -15.94
N LEU A 197 -8.66 30.05 -16.42
CA LEU A 197 -9.56 31.03 -15.82
C LEU A 197 -11.03 30.56 -15.81
N ARG A 198 -11.49 29.90 -16.87
CA ARG A 198 -12.87 29.39 -16.95
C ARG A 198 -13.06 28.14 -16.09
N LYS A 199 -12.05 27.28 -16.00
CA LYS A 199 -12.03 26.11 -15.10
C LYS A 199 -12.05 26.56 -13.63
N TYR A 200 -11.30 27.61 -13.28
CA TYR A 200 -11.33 28.20 -11.95
C TYR A 200 -12.72 28.76 -11.60
N LEU A 201 -13.29 29.59 -12.49
CA LEU A 201 -14.64 30.14 -12.29
C LEU A 201 -15.73 29.06 -12.23
N ARG A 202 -15.57 27.94 -12.93
CA ARG A 202 -16.51 26.81 -12.82
C ARG A 202 -16.36 26.07 -11.50
N LYS A 203 -15.13 25.85 -11.03
CA LYS A 203 -14.86 25.18 -9.74
C LYS A 203 -15.27 26.03 -8.53
N GLN A 204 -15.10 27.35 -8.60
CA GLN A 204 -15.48 28.29 -7.53
C GLN A 204 -16.89 28.86 -7.69
N GLY A 205 -17.47 28.76 -8.89
CA GLY A 205 -18.77 29.36 -9.23
C GLY A 205 -19.99 28.65 -8.66
N SER A 206 -19.84 27.42 -8.15
CA SER A 206 -20.90 26.71 -7.42
C SER A 206 -21.15 27.26 -6.02
N LYS A 207 -20.22 28.07 -5.50
CA LYS A 207 -20.40 28.78 -4.23
C LYS A 207 -20.87 30.20 -4.56
N ASN A 208 -22.02 30.60 -4.02
CA ASN A 208 -22.58 31.96 -4.14
C ASN A 208 -21.78 33.02 -3.35
N ILE A 209 -20.52 32.72 -3.03
CA ILE A 209 -19.60 33.61 -2.34
C ILE A 209 -18.86 34.43 -3.41
N ILE A 210 -18.84 35.75 -3.23
CA ILE A 210 -18.16 36.70 -4.12
C ILE A 210 -16.92 37.22 -3.41
N ASP A 211 -15.78 36.58 -3.68
CA ASP A 211 -14.48 37.02 -3.18
C ASP A 211 -13.84 38.04 -4.14
N GLU A 212 -13.00 38.94 -3.63
CA GLU A 212 -12.20 39.88 -4.46
C GLU A 212 -11.39 39.16 -5.55
N ARG A 213 -10.90 37.94 -5.24
CA ARG A 213 -10.19 37.09 -6.19
C ARG A 213 -11.07 36.68 -7.38
N LYS A 214 -12.36 36.42 -7.15
CA LYS A 214 -13.33 36.05 -8.18
C LYS A 214 -13.59 37.24 -9.11
N VAL A 215 -13.70 38.45 -8.55
CA VAL A 215 -13.89 39.70 -9.30
C VAL A 215 -12.70 39.96 -10.22
N ARG A 216 -11.46 39.94 -9.70
CA ARG A 216 -10.24 40.10 -10.51
C ARG A 216 -10.13 39.06 -11.64
N ILE A 217 -10.51 37.80 -11.39
CA ILE A 217 -10.48 36.74 -12.42
C ILE A 217 -11.54 36.97 -13.50
N GLN A 218 -12.72 37.48 -13.12
CA GLN A 218 -13.76 37.85 -14.10
C GLN A 218 -13.32 39.04 -14.96
N GLU A 219 -12.64 40.02 -14.38
CA GLU A 219 -12.06 41.17 -15.09
C GLU A 219 -10.99 40.73 -16.09
N LEU A 220 -10.00 39.94 -15.66
CA LEU A 220 -8.99 39.37 -16.56
C LEU A 220 -9.60 38.57 -17.72
N ARG A 221 -10.70 37.85 -17.47
CA ARG A 221 -11.41 37.13 -18.53
C ARG A 221 -12.08 38.09 -19.50
N LYS A 222 -12.70 39.17 -19.01
CA LYS A 222 -13.29 40.21 -19.87
C LYS A 222 -12.22 40.86 -20.75
N GLU A 223 -11.04 41.13 -20.20
CA GLU A 223 -9.90 41.66 -20.96
C GLU A 223 -9.39 40.69 -22.03
N GLN A 224 -9.24 39.40 -21.71
CA GLN A 224 -8.88 38.39 -22.71
C GLN A 224 -9.93 38.27 -23.83
N ALA A 225 -11.22 38.33 -23.49
CA ALA A 225 -12.28 38.32 -24.48
C ALA A 225 -12.23 39.55 -25.39
N LYS A 226 -11.98 40.74 -24.83
CA LYS A 226 -11.77 41.97 -25.58
C LYS A 226 -10.55 41.89 -26.51
N ARG A 227 -9.41 41.38 -26.03
CA ARG A 227 -8.20 41.18 -26.86
C ARG A 227 -8.45 40.20 -28.01
N ASN A 228 -9.12 39.07 -27.74
CA ASN A 228 -9.48 38.10 -28.78
C ASN A 228 -10.46 38.68 -29.81
N ASN A 229 -11.41 39.52 -29.38
CA ASN A 229 -12.32 40.19 -30.31
C ASN A 229 -11.60 41.24 -31.17
N LYS A 230 -10.66 42.01 -30.60
CA LYS A 230 -9.82 42.95 -31.36
C LYS A 230 -8.92 42.22 -32.36
N ALA A 231 -8.33 41.10 -31.97
CA ALA A 231 -7.54 40.27 -32.89
C ALA A 231 -8.39 39.72 -34.05
N ARG A 232 -9.65 39.31 -33.77
CA ARG A 232 -10.60 38.92 -34.82
C ARG A 232 -10.99 40.07 -35.74
N GLN A 233 -11.18 41.27 -35.22
CA GLN A 233 -11.48 42.46 -36.03
C GLN A 233 -10.30 42.84 -36.93
N GLY A 234 -9.07 42.81 -36.41
CA GLY A 234 -7.86 43.02 -37.22
C GLY A 234 -7.67 41.94 -38.30
N GLU A 235 -7.96 40.66 -38.01
CA GLU A 235 -7.97 39.59 -39.02
C GLU A 235 -9.01 39.83 -40.14
N VAL A 236 -10.13 40.50 -39.85
CA VAL A 236 -11.17 40.86 -40.83
C VAL A 236 -10.75 42.06 -41.68
N GLU A 237 -10.12 43.08 -41.08
CA GLU A 237 -9.64 44.28 -41.79
C GLU A 237 -8.47 43.99 -42.75
N LEU A 238 -7.59 43.05 -42.39
CA LEU A 238 -6.42 42.67 -43.21
C LEU A 238 -6.76 41.70 -44.36
N GLY A 239 -7.99 41.16 -44.41
CA GLY A 239 -8.39 40.19 -45.42
C GLY A 239 -7.62 38.84 -45.34
N PRO A 240 -8.06 37.81 -46.09
CA PRO A 240 -7.58 36.43 -45.91
C PRO A 240 -6.08 36.23 -46.24
N ALA A 241 -5.49 37.10 -47.06
CA ALA A 241 -4.09 37.00 -47.49
C ALA A 241 -3.11 37.60 -46.47
N LEU A 242 -3.42 38.76 -45.86
CA LEU A 242 -2.54 39.41 -44.86
C LEU A 242 -2.84 38.98 -43.42
N ALA A 243 -3.98 38.31 -43.16
CA ALA A 243 -4.33 37.78 -41.84
C ALA A 243 -3.26 36.84 -41.23
N ARG A 244 -2.44 36.19 -42.06
CA ARG A 244 -1.34 35.31 -41.60
C ARG A 244 -0.17 36.09 -40.96
N PHE A 245 -0.04 37.38 -41.26
CA PHE A 245 1.03 38.26 -40.76
C PHE A 245 0.59 39.14 -39.59
N ALA A 246 -0.70 39.12 -39.23
CA ALA A 246 -1.20 39.79 -38.04
C ALA A 246 -0.54 39.18 -36.79
N ARG A 247 0.45 39.88 -36.21
CA ARG A 247 1.09 39.46 -34.96
C ARG A 247 0.04 39.41 -33.85
N LYS A 248 -0.22 38.21 -33.33
CA LYS A 248 -0.94 38.02 -32.08
C LYS A 248 -0.10 38.55 -30.93
N ALA A 249 -0.42 39.76 -30.46
CA ALA A 249 0.05 40.29 -29.18
C ALA A 249 -0.71 39.64 -28.01
#